data_AF-A0A972X0P9-F1
#
_entry.id   AF-A0A972X0P9-F1
#
_cell.length_a   1.000
_cell.length_b   1.000
_cell.length_c   1.000
_cell.angle_alpha   90.00
_cell.angle_beta   90.00
_cell.angle_gamma   90.00
#
_symmetry.space_group_name_H-M   'P 1'
#
loop_
_entity.id
_entity.type
_entity.pdbx_description
1 polymer ?
#
loop_
_entity_poly.entity_id
_entity_poly.type
_entity_poly.pdbx_seq_one_letter_code
_entity_poly.pdbx_strand_id
1 'polypeptide(L)' 'MSKILFVEIKDSVKTLKEKEGRYQVLFETHAGIYYLNKKNTHFESLLKILKESQTSKKEIKLQVDSTSLEINIPIL' A
#
# COMPACT_ATOMS: atom_id res chain seq x y z
N MET A 1 -5.22 -23.48 -10.20
CA MET A 1 -5.30 -22.24 -9.41
C MET A 1 -3.96 -21.54 -9.48
N SER A 2 -3.88 -20.33 -10.05
CA SER A 2 -2.65 -19.54 -10.02
C SER A 2 -2.42 -19.07 -8.58
N LYS A 3 -1.20 -19.27 -8.06
CA LYS A 3 -0.81 -18.70 -6.76
C LYS A 3 -0.74 -17.18 -6.91
N ILE A 4 -1.44 -16.45 -6.06
CA ILE A 4 -1.22 -15.00 -5.91
C ILE A 4 0.16 -14.84 -5.29
N LEU A 5 1.01 -14.05 -5.96
CA LEU A 5 2.34 -13.71 -5.47
C LEU A 5 2.22 -12.43 -4.65
N PHE A 6 2.76 -12.46 -3.43
CA PHE A 6 2.82 -11.29 -2.56
C PHE A 6 4.26 -10.82 -2.43
N VAL A 7 4.45 -9.50 -2.43
CA VAL A 7 5.73 -8.86 -2.12
C VAL A 7 5.58 -8.13 -0.80
N GLU A 8 6.63 -8.18 0.01
CA GLU A 8 6.72 -7.38 1.22
C GLU A 8 7.42 -6.06 0.92
N ILE A 9 6.75 -4.96 1.28
CA ILE A 9 7.33 -3.62 1.25
C ILE A 9 7.68 -3.26 2.69
N LYS A 10 8.95 -2.92 2.92
CA LYS A 10 9.43 -2.31 4.16
C LYS A 10 10.07 -0.97 3.79
N ASP A 11 9.28 0.08 3.83
CA ASP A 11 9.69 1.42 3.39
C ASP A 11 8.76 2.51 3.97
N SER A 12 9.12 3.77 3.80
CA SER A 12 8.30 4.93 4.07
C SER A 12 7.55 5.42 2.82
N VAL A 13 6.37 6.02 3.02
CA VAL A 13 5.55 6.55 1.93
C VAL A 13 6.10 7.90 1.48
N LYS A 14 6.54 7.99 0.22
CA LYS A 14 6.93 9.25 -0.42
C LYS A 14 5.72 10.06 -0.88
N THR A 15 4.76 9.39 -1.53
CA THR A 15 3.60 10.04 -2.14
C THR A 15 2.35 9.23 -1.89
N LEU A 16 1.30 9.93 -1.45
CA LEU A 16 -0.05 9.41 -1.31
C LEU A 16 -1.02 10.38 -1.99
N LYS A 17 -1.69 9.95 -3.08
CA LYS A 17 -2.59 10.81 -3.87
C LYS A 17 -3.88 10.09 -4.21
N GLU A 18 -5.02 10.73 -3.98
CA GLU A 18 -6.31 10.22 -4.42
C GLU A 18 -6.48 10.42 -5.93
N LYS A 19 -6.86 9.35 -6.64
CA LYS A 19 -7.19 9.36 -8.08
C LYS A 19 -8.30 8.34 -8.34
N GLU A 20 -9.38 8.78 -8.97
CA GLU A 20 -10.40 7.89 -9.55
C GLU A 20 -10.90 6.79 -8.58
N GLY A 21 -11.23 7.16 -7.33
CA GLY A 21 -11.78 6.21 -6.36
C GLY A 21 -10.76 5.27 -5.70
N ARG A 22 -9.45 5.51 -5.87
CA ARG A 22 -8.35 4.81 -5.20
C ARG A 22 -7.27 5.78 -4.75
N TYR A 23 -6.39 5.33 -3.86
CA TYR A 23 -5.21 6.07 -3.44
C TYR A 23 -3.97 5.47 -4.10
N GLN A 24 -3.29 6.26 -4.92
CA GLN A 24 -1.98 5.94 -5.46
C GLN A 24 -0.91 6.15 -4.37
N VAL A 25 -0.07 5.14 -4.17
CA VAL A 25 0.99 5.11 -3.15
C VAL A 25 2.33 4.89 -3.84
N LEU A 26 3.30 5.76 -3.56
CA LEU A 26 4.71 5.57 -3.93
C LEU A 26 5.54 5.55 -2.65
N PHE A 27 6.48 4.62 -2.58
CA PHE A 27 7.43 4.50 -1.49
C PHE A 27 8.75 5.22 -1.84
N GLU A 28 9.58 5.52 -0.85
CA GLU A 28 10.80 6.31 -1.05
C GLU A 28 11.86 5.57 -1.88
N THR A 29 12.07 4.29 -1.58
CA THR A 29 13.13 3.44 -2.15
C THR A 29 12.57 2.26 -2.93
N HIS A 30 11.39 1.76 -2.55
CA HIS A 30 10.77 0.62 -3.19
C HIS A 30 10.19 1.03 -4.54
N ALA A 31 10.78 0.48 -5.60
CA ALA A 31 10.39 0.79 -6.97
C ALA A 31 9.05 0.15 -7.31
N GLY A 32 8.02 0.97 -7.54
CA GLY A 32 6.70 0.51 -7.94
C GLY A 32 5.63 1.57 -7.72
N ILE A 33 4.49 1.39 -8.38
CA ILE A 33 3.29 2.20 -8.15
C ILE A 33 2.24 1.28 -7.54
N TYR A 34 1.79 1.60 -6.32
CA TYR A 34 0.83 0.79 -5.61
C TYR A 34 -0.50 1.52 -5.46
N TYR A 35 -1.57 0.75 -5.28
CA TYR A 35 -2.90 1.29 -5.14
C TYR A 35 -3.61 0.73 -3.90
N LEU A 36 -4.21 1.63 -3.12
CA LEU A 36 -5.16 1.29 -2.08
C LEU A 36 -6.57 1.56 -2.60
N ASN A 37 -7.34 0.49 -2.82
CA ASN A 37 -8.69 0.57 -3.33
C ASN A 37 -9.69 0.92 -2.20
N LYS A 38 -10.61 1.86 -2.42
CA LYS A 38 -11.66 2.22 -1.45
C LYS A 38 -12.57 1.04 -1.08
N LYS A 39 -12.65 0.01 -1.93
CA LYS A 39 -13.41 -1.21 -1.67
C LYS A 39 -12.70 -2.20 -0.74
N ASN A 40 -11.44 -1.94 -0.36
CA ASN A 40 -10.73 -2.79 0.57
C ASN A 40 -11.39 -2.72 1.96
N THR A 41 -11.59 -3.87 2.60
CA THR A 41 -12.22 -3.98 3.93
C THR A 41 -11.47 -3.23 5.02
N HIS A 42 -10.17 -3.01 4.86
CA HIS A 42 -9.31 -2.30 5.80
C HIS A 42 -8.89 -0.91 5.28
N PHE A 43 -9.63 -0.36 4.32
CA PHE A 43 -9.28 0.88 3.63
C PHE A 43 -8.92 2.03 4.59
N GLU A 44 -9.78 2.35 5.56
CA GLU A 44 -9.56 3.49 6.48
C GLU A 44 -8.32 3.29 7.37
N SER A 45 -8.13 2.08 7.90
CA SER A 45 -6.96 1.76 8.72
C SER A 45 -5.67 1.84 7.92
N LEU A 46 -5.66 1.28 6.71
CA LEU A 46 -4.53 1.35 5.78
C LEU A 46 -4.22 2.79 5.38
N LEU A 47 -5.25 3.56 5.03
CA LEU A 47 -5.09 4.95 4.64
C LEU A 47 -4.47 5.77 5.78
N LYS A 48 -4.89 5.53 7.03
CA LYS A 48 -4.30 6.17 8.21
C LYS A 48 -2.81 5.82 8.36
N ILE A 49 -2.45 4.55 8.28
CA ILE A 49 -1.05 4.08 8.37
C ILE A 49 -0.19 4.73 7.27
N LEU A 50 -0.70 4.78 6.04
CA LEU A 50 0.01 5.39 4.90
C LEU A 50 0.22 6.90 5.09
N LYS A 51 -0.79 7.63 5.59
CA LYS A 51 -0.70 9.06 5.90
C LYS A 51 0.31 9.33 7.03
N GLU A 52 0.29 8.51 8.07
CA GLU A 52 1.24 8.60 9.17
C GLU A 52 2.67 8.34 8.69
N SER A 53 2.88 7.29 7.90
CA SER A 53 4.17 6.98 7.27
C SER A 53 4.68 8.14 6.43
N GLN A 54 3.81 8.75 5.60
CA GLN A 54 4.19 9.88 4.75
C GLN A 54 4.59 11.11 5.57
N THR A 55 3.84 11.42 6.62
CA THR A 55 4.06 12.63 7.43
C THR A 55 5.29 12.50 8.32
N SER A 56 5.47 11.32 8.94
CA SER A 56 6.55 11.07 9.89
C SER A 56 7.82 10.47 9.26
N LYS A 57 7.78 10.15 7.97
CA LYS A 57 8.79 9.34 7.27
C LYS A 57 9.08 8.00 7.95
N LYS A 58 8.12 7.49 8.72
CA LYS A 58 8.25 6.22 9.43
C LYS A 58 8.11 5.07 8.44
N GLU A 59 9.03 4.12 8.49
CA GLU A 59 8.93 2.88 7.74
C GLU A 59 7.73 2.05 8.19
N ILE A 60 7.00 1.52 7.22
CA ILE A 60 5.90 0.58 7.41
C ILE A 60 6.21 -0.72 6.70
N LYS A 61 5.64 -1.81 7.21
CA LYS A 61 5.72 -3.13 6.60
C LYS A 61 4.33 -3.51 6.07
N LEU A 62 4.23 -3.68 4.76
CA LEU A 62 2.99 -4.06 4.07
C LEU A 62 3.25 -5.26 3.18
N GLN A 63 2.24 -6.11 3.02
CA GLN A 63 2.21 -7.02 1.88
C GLN A 63 1.37 -6.41 0.77
N VAL A 64 1.81 -6.66 -0.46
CA VAL A 64 1.14 -6.17 -1.66
C VAL A 64 1.04 -7.31 -2.65
N ASP A 65 -0.08 -7.39 -3.36
CA ASP A 65 -0.20 -8.32 -4.47
C ASP A 65 0.73 -7.85 -5.60
N SER A 66 1.69 -8.69 -5.97
CA SER A 66 2.72 -8.35 -6.96
C SER A 66 2.17 -8.32 -8.39
N THR A 67 1.00 -8.90 -8.62
CA THR A 67 0.37 -8.99 -9.94
C THR A 67 -0.59 -7.83 -10.20
N SER A 68 -1.33 -7.39 -9.18
CA SER A 68 -2.27 -6.27 -9.27
C SER A 68 -1.72 -4.94 -8.76
N LEU A 69 -0.58 -4.95 -8.03
CA LEU A 69 0.00 -3.81 -7.33
C LEU A 69 -0.95 -3.20 -6.29
N GLU A 70 -1.93 -3.97 -5.82
CA GLU A 70 -2.86 -3.56 -4.77
C GLU A 70 -2.32 -3.88 -3.39
N ILE A 71 -2.46 -2.91 -2.47
CA ILE A 71 -2.10 -3.08 -1.07
C ILE A 71 -3.17 -3.93 -0.40
N ASN A 72 -2.79 -5.14 0.02
CA ASN A 72 -3.66 -6.09 0.69
C ASN A 72 -2.98 -6.59 1.96
N ILE A 73 -3.65 -6.50 3.11
CA ILE A 73 -3.12 -7.08 4.35
C ILE A 73 -3.52 -8.56 4.39
N PRO A 74 -2.59 -9.49 4.67
CA PRO A 74 -2.95 -10.80 5.19
C PRO A 74 -3.36 -10.60 6.64
N ILE A 75 -4.64 -10.78 6.93
CA ILE A 75 -5.10 -10.85 8.32
C ILE A 75 -4.43 -12.09 8.92
N LEU A 76 -3.50 -11.87 9.87
CA LEU A 76 -3.07 -12.88 10.84
C LEU A 76 -4.09 -12.95 11.96
#